data_AF-A0A352SI24-F1
#
_entry.id   AF-A0A352SI24-F1
#
_cell.length_a   1.000
_cell.length_b   1.000
_cell.length_c   1.000
_cell.angle_alpha   90.00
_cell.angle_beta   90.00
_cell.angle_gamma   90.00
#
_symmetry.space_group_name_H-M   'P 1'
#
loop_
_entity.id
_entity.type
_entity.pdbx_description
1 polymer ?
#
loop_
_entity_poly.entity_id
_entity_poly.type
_entity_poly.pdbx_seq_one_letter_code
_entity_poly.pdbx_strand_id
1 'polypeptide(L)'
;MKKIGSEAFSGSRITKFCINPKNKYYASNNGCLYNRKSRELVAVRVKGGVARISSRVKVIPKGVSFYPGYVKKIVFPNEIKKLSAYWRHSIPYLNKIKLVFTGESLPKLASANADFPMDSVVYVPKGRIKTYKKAYQRKYDDMDLKWEKLK
;
A
#
# COMPACT_ATOMS: atom_id res chain seq x y z
N MET A 1 -13.90 -17.53 10.59
CA MET A 1 -12.48 -17.33 10.20
C MET A 1 -11.77 -16.51 11.26
N LYS A 2 -10.81 -17.13 11.96
CA LYS A 2 -10.05 -16.49 13.06
C LYS A 2 -8.61 -16.12 12.66
N LYS A 3 -8.05 -16.79 11.64
CA LYS A 3 -6.70 -16.57 11.11
C LYS A 3 -6.71 -16.67 9.59
N ILE A 4 -5.87 -15.86 8.95
CA ILE A 4 -5.50 -15.95 7.54
C ILE A 4 -3.98 -16.14 7.52
N GLY A 5 -3.51 -17.18 6.84
CA GLY A 5 -2.09 -17.48 6.74
C GLY A 5 -1.34 -16.45 5.88
N SER A 6 -0.01 -16.42 6.03
CA SER A 6 0.84 -15.75 5.04
C SER A 6 0.57 -16.35 3.67
N GLU A 7 0.58 -15.51 2.63
CA GLU A 7 0.44 -15.96 1.23
C GLU A 7 -0.86 -16.71 0.90
N ALA A 8 -1.88 -16.68 1.78
CA ALA A 8 -3.17 -17.35 1.58
C ALA A 8 -3.92 -16.95 0.30
N PHE A 9 -3.46 -15.89 -0.36
CA PHE A 9 -4.03 -15.36 -1.59
C PHE A 9 -3.05 -15.43 -2.78
N SER A 10 -1.86 -16.01 -2.61
CA SER A 10 -0.85 -16.16 -3.67
C SER A 10 -1.44 -16.88 -4.89
N GLY A 11 -1.19 -16.36 -6.09
CA GLY A 11 -1.74 -16.89 -7.34
C GLY A 11 -3.26 -16.73 -7.55
N SER A 12 -4.00 -16.17 -6.59
CA SER A 12 -5.47 -16.08 -6.68
C SER A 12 -5.96 -14.96 -7.61
N ARG A 13 -7.10 -15.19 -8.29
CA ARG A 13 -7.79 -14.18 -9.12
C ARG A 13 -8.98 -13.54 -8.39
N ILE A 14 -8.78 -13.16 -7.12
CA ILE A 14 -9.87 -12.67 -6.27
C ILE A 14 -10.50 -11.41 -6.85
N THR A 15 -11.83 -11.47 -7.01
CA THR A 15 -12.64 -10.35 -7.49
C THR A 15 -13.39 -9.65 -6.37
N LYS A 16 -13.54 -10.24 -5.18
CA LYS A 16 -14.25 -9.62 -4.05
C LYS A 16 -13.85 -10.26 -2.73
N PHE A 17 -13.77 -9.45 -1.67
CA PHE A 17 -13.73 -9.93 -0.29
C PHE A 17 -15.11 -9.77 0.33
N CYS A 18 -15.69 -10.87 0.82
CA CYS A 18 -16.94 -10.88 1.56
C CYS A 18 -16.66 -11.43 2.96
N ILE A 19 -16.62 -10.55 3.97
CA ILE A 19 -16.44 -10.95 5.36
C ILE A 19 -17.75 -10.75 6.10
N ASN A 20 -18.20 -11.78 6.83
CA ASN A 20 -19.37 -11.66 7.70
C ASN A 20 -19.18 -10.44 8.63
N PRO A 21 -20.13 -9.48 8.68
CA PRO A 21 -20.02 -8.29 9.53
C PRO A 21 -19.77 -8.60 11.01
N LYS A 22 -20.25 -9.75 11.51
CA LYS A 22 -20.04 -10.23 12.89
C LYS A 22 -18.65 -10.84 13.12
N ASN A 23 -17.83 -11.01 12.09
CA ASN A 23 -16.46 -11.51 12.26
C ASN A 23 -15.63 -10.51 13.07
N LYS A 24 -15.17 -10.94 14.25
CA LYS A 24 -14.44 -10.09 15.20
C LYS A 24 -12.97 -9.83 14.82
N TYR A 25 -12.41 -10.63 13.91
CA TYR A 25 -10.97 -10.61 13.58
C TYR A 25 -10.68 -9.82 12.29
N TYR A 26 -11.52 -10.00 11.27
CA TYR A 26 -11.30 -9.42 9.95
C TYR A 26 -12.50 -8.62 9.48
N ALA A 27 -12.22 -7.67 8.60
CA ALA A 27 -13.22 -6.87 7.90
C ALA A 27 -12.76 -6.59 6.48
N SER A 28 -13.72 -6.30 5.61
CA SER A 28 -13.44 -5.84 4.25
C SER A 28 -14.07 -4.48 4.01
N ASN A 29 -13.32 -3.55 3.42
CA ASN A 29 -13.82 -2.23 3.02
C ASN A 29 -13.04 -1.73 1.79
N ASN A 30 -13.74 -1.18 0.79
CA ASN A 30 -13.14 -0.64 -0.44
C ASN A 30 -12.13 -1.59 -1.12
N GLY A 31 -12.46 -2.88 -1.16
CA GLY A 31 -11.58 -3.90 -1.75
C GLY A 31 -10.37 -4.27 -0.90
N CYS A 32 -10.19 -3.70 0.29
CA CYS A 32 -9.18 -4.10 1.26
C CYS A 32 -9.76 -5.13 2.22
N LEU A 33 -9.03 -6.21 2.47
CA LEU A 33 -9.22 -7.13 3.59
C LEU A 33 -8.20 -6.78 4.66
N TYR A 34 -8.64 -6.57 5.90
CA TYR A 34 -7.78 -6.11 6.98
C TYR A 34 -8.16 -6.69 8.33
N ASN A 35 -7.20 -6.74 9.25
CA ASN A 35 -7.44 -7.12 10.65
C ASN A 35 -8.16 -5.97 11.38
N ARG A 36 -9.27 -6.27 12.06
CA ARG A 36 -10.09 -5.26 12.74
C ARG A 36 -9.39 -4.57 13.90
N LYS A 37 -8.60 -5.31 14.68
CA LYS A 37 -7.94 -4.84 15.90
C LYS A 37 -6.62 -4.14 15.55
N SER A 38 -5.72 -4.81 14.83
CA SER A 38 -4.40 -4.25 14.49
C SER A 38 -4.47 -3.21 13.36
N ARG A 39 -5.54 -3.20 12.56
CA ARG A 39 -5.71 -2.32 11.39
C ARG A 39 -4.67 -2.58 10.29
N GLU A 40 -4.11 -3.78 10.28
CA GLU A 40 -3.15 -4.23 9.27
C GLU A 40 -3.87 -4.71 8.02
N LEU A 41 -3.37 -4.27 6.87
CA LEU A 41 -3.80 -4.77 5.58
C LEU A 41 -3.37 -6.23 5.41
N VAL A 42 -4.30 -7.07 4.95
CA VAL A 42 -4.03 -8.46 4.59
C VAL A 42 -3.90 -8.58 3.08
N ALA A 43 -4.87 -8.06 2.33
CA ALA A 43 -4.88 -8.09 0.88
C ALA A 43 -5.69 -6.93 0.31
N VAL A 44 -5.40 -6.54 -0.92
CA VAL A 44 -6.12 -5.48 -1.62
C VAL A 44 -6.52 -5.89 -3.03
N ARG A 45 -7.78 -5.59 -3.36
CA ARG A 45 -8.30 -5.68 -4.72
C ARG A 45 -7.86 -4.47 -5.53
N VAL A 46 -7.26 -4.74 -6.68
CA VAL A 46 -6.89 -3.85 -7.76
C VAL A 46 -8.04 -3.84 -8.76
N LYS A 47 -8.63 -2.66 -9.03
CA LYS A 47 -9.68 -2.50 -10.03
C LYS A 47 -9.18 -1.56 -11.12
N GLY A 48 -9.16 -2.02 -12.38
CA GLY A 48 -8.66 -1.22 -13.51
C GLY A 48 -7.20 -0.77 -13.34
N GLY A 49 -6.36 -1.59 -12.68
CA GLY A 49 -4.97 -1.25 -12.36
C GLY A 49 -4.81 -0.30 -11.16
N VAL A 50 -5.89 0.05 -10.45
CA VAL A 50 -5.85 0.96 -9.29
C VAL A 50 -6.14 0.18 -8.01
N ALA A 51 -5.18 0.18 -7.08
CA ALA A 51 -5.38 -0.24 -5.70
C ALA A 51 -5.71 0.99 -4.85
N ARG A 52 -6.84 0.97 -4.14
CA ARG A 52 -7.23 2.03 -3.21
C ARG A 52 -7.21 1.47 -1.80
N ILE A 53 -6.27 1.94 -0.98
CA ILE A 53 -6.17 1.51 0.39
C ILE A 53 -7.27 2.19 1.20
N SER A 54 -8.02 1.42 1.98
CA SER A 54 -9.10 1.96 2.81
C SER A 54 -8.54 2.82 3.94
N SER A 55 -9.20 3.94 4.28
CA SER A 55 -8.92 4.75 5.48
C SER A 55 -9.08 3.97 6.78
N ARG A 56 -9.70 2.78 6.72
CA ARG A 56 -9.77 1.86 7.85
C ARG A 56 -8.41 1.19 8.13
N VAL A 57 -7.48 1.14 7.19
CA VAL A 57 -6.14 0.56 7.38
C VAL A 57 -5.20 1.59 8.00
N LYS A 58 -4.33 1.16 8.92
CA LYS A 58 -3.27 2.01 9.50
C LYS A 58 -1.86 1.50 9.21
N VAL A 59 -1.72 0.20 8.94
CA VAL A 59 -0.40 -0.43 8.74
C VAL A 59 -0.44 -1.29 7.48
N ILE A 60 0.57 -1.14 6.64
CA ILE A 60 0.82 -2.01 5.50
C ILE A 60 1.99 -2.94 5.90
N PRO A 61 1.70 -4.20 6.29
CA PRO A 61 2.72 -5.14 6.76
C PRO A 61 3.58 -5.67 5.60
N LYS A 62 4.55 -6.53 5.93
CA LYS A 62 5.34 -7.29 4.95
C LYS A 62 4.41 -8.19 4.14
N GLY A 63 4.68 -8.35 2.84
CA GLY A 63 4.06 -9.40 2.04
C GLY A 63 2.61 -9.14 1.63
N VAL A 64 2.15 -7.89 1.63
CA VAL A 64 0.77 -7.59 1.22
C VAL A 64 0.56 -7.99 -0.24
N SER A 65 -0.59 -8.61 -0.47
CA SER A 65 -0.96 -9.11 -1.77
C SER A 65 -1.93 -8.16 -2.51
N PHE A 66 -1.57 -7.78 -3.75
CA PHE A 66 -2.34 -6.90 -4.64
C PHE A 66 -2.94 -7.72 -5.81
N TYR A 67 -4.28 -7.80 -5.93
CA TYR A 67 -4.95 -8.68 -6.92
C TYR A 67 -6.11 -8.07 -7.71
N PRO A 68 -6.34 -8.48 -8.97
CA PRO A 68 -5.45 -9.28 -9.80
C PRO A 68 -4.20 -8.49 -10.21
N GLY A 69 -3.10 -9.22 -10.45
CA GLY A 69 -1.71 -8.78 -10.40
C GLY A 69 -1.18 -7.85 -11.50
N TYR A 70 -1.84 -6.73 -11.77
CA TYR A 70 -1.22 -5.62 -12.49
C TYR A 70 -1.61 -4.28 -11.86
N VAL A 71 -0.67 -3.68 -11.13
CA VAL A 71 -0.87 -2.40 -10.42
C VAL A 71 -0.24 -1.30 -11.24
N LYS A 72 -1.05 -0.32 -11.65
CA LYS A 72 -0.61 0.95 -12.26
C LYS A 72 -0.54 2.08 -11.24
N LYS A 73 -1.42 2.05 -10.24
CA LYS A 73 -1.60 3.11 -9.26
C LYS A 73 -1.99 2.55 -7.89
N ILE A 74 -1.40 3.10 -6.84
CA ILE A 74 -1.79 2.85 -5.45
C ILE A 74 -2.18 4.17 -4.82
N VAL A 75 -3.34 4.22 -4.17
CA VAL A 75 -3.80 5.38 -3.39
C VAL A 75 -3.71 5.06 -1.91
N PHE A 76 -2.81 5.76 -1.22
CA PHE A 76 -2.62 5.70 0.22
C PHE A 76 -3.40 6.85 0.88
N PRO A 77 -4.35 6.54 1.76
CA PRO A 77 -5.09 7.55 2.49
C PRO A 77 -4.23 8.10 3.64
N ASN A 78 -4.64 9.23 4.23
CA ASN A 78 -3.89 9.90 5.29
C ASN A 78 -3.72 9.06 6.57
N GLU A 79 -4.59 8.08 6.79
CA GLU A 79 -4.61 7.24 8.00
C GLU A 79 -3.48 6.19 8.04
N ILE A 80 -2.75 5.99 6.94
CA ILE A 80 -1.62 5.05 6.91
C ILE A 80 -0.49 5.63 7.75
N LYS A 81 -0.14 4.90 8.82
CA LYS A 81 0.90 5.28 9.77
C LYS A 81 2.25 4.64 9.48
N LYS A 82 2.25 3.43 8.90
CA LYS A 82 3.46 2.62 8.72
C LYS A 82 3.42 1.76 7.47
N LEU A 83 4.56 1.71 6.77
CA LEU A 83 4.87 0.73 5.72
C LEU A 83 6.04 -0.14 6.19
N SER A 84 5.82 -1.45 6.22
CA SER A 84 6.84 -2.43 6.59
C SER A 84 7.80 -2.75 5.44
N ALA A 85 8.95 -3.33 5.76
CA ALA A 85 9.86 -3.87 4.75
C ALA A 85 9.14 -4.88 3.86
N TYR A 86 9.40 -4.85 2.55
CA TYR A 86 8.82 -5.75 1.55
C TYR A 86 7.29 -5.75 1.53
N TRP A 87 6.66 -4.61 1.85
CA TRP A 87 5.20 -4.48 1.86
C TRP A 87 4.58 -4.77 0.48
N ARG A 88 5.31 -4.46 -0.59
CA ARG A 88 4.91 -4.60 -2.00
C ARG A 88 5.36 -5.92 -2.64
N HIS A 89 5.55 -6.98 -1.85
CA HIS A 89 6.15 -8.24 -2.32
C HIS A 89 5.47 -8.84 -3.57
N SER A 90 4.15 -8.68 -3.70
CA SER A 90 3.39 -9.19 -4.85
C SER A 90 3.48 -8.30 -6.12
N ILE A 91 4.19 -7.19 -6.05
CA ILE A 91 4.37 -6.24 -7.16
C ILE A 91 5.82 -6.36 -7.67
N PRO A 92 6.04 -6.67 -8.96
CA PRO A 92 7.38 -6.76 -9.52
C PRO A 92 8.20 -5.49 -9.29
N TYR A 93 9.51 -5.66 -9.03
CA TYR A 93 10.40 -4.54 -8.69
C TYR A 93 10.45 -3.46 -9.79
N LEU A 94 10.52 -3.89 -11.06
CA LEU A 94 10.62 -3.04 -12.25
C LEU A 94 9.26 -2.48 -12.75
N ASN A 95 8.19 -2.63 -11.97
CA ASN A 95 6.88 -2.14 -12.37
C ASN A 95 6.72 -0.66 -11.99
N LYS A 96 6.73 0.22 -13.00
CA LYS A 96 6.48 1.66 -12.84
C LYS A 96 5.06 1.92 -12.32
N ILE A 97 4.97 2.50 -11.12
CA ILE A 97 3.68 2.73 -10.44
C ILE A 97 3.48 4.21 -10.08
N LYS A 98 2.24 4.67 -10.15
CA LYS A 98 1.82 5.94 -9.54
C LYS A 98 1.48 5.72 -8.07
N LEU A 99 2.33 6.18 -7.16
CA LEU A 99 2.09 6.16 -5.72
C LEU A 99 1.43 7.48 -5.33
N VAL A 100 0.19 7.44 -4.87
CA VAL A 100 -0.58 8.64 -4.54
C VAL A 100 -0.82 8.69 -3.05
N PHE A 101 -0.18 9.62 -2.37
CA PHE A 101 -0.41 9.88 -0.95
C PHE A 101 -1.33 11.08 -0.80
N THR A 102 -2.43 10.90 -0.05
CA THR A 102 -3.36 12.01 0.26
C THR A 102 -3.05 12.68 1.60
N GLY A 103 -2.11 12.13 2.37
CA GLY A 103 -1.75 12.63 3.70
C GLY A 103 -0.71 13.73 3.69
N GLU A 104 -0.58 14.43 4.81
CA GLU A 104 0.36 15.55 4.92
C GLU A 104 1.82 15.10 4.99
N SER A 105 2.10 13.89 5.47
CA SER A 105 3.45 13.37 5.63
C SER A 105 3.55 11.92 5.17
N LEU A 106 4.78 11.52 4.82
CA LEU A 106 5.06 10.15 4.47
C LEU A 106 4.84 9.25 5.69
N PRO A 107 4.13 8.11 5.56
CA PRO A 107 4.02 7.16 6.66
C PRO A 107 5.40 6.63 7.07
N LYS A 108 5.56 6.24 8.33
CA LYS A 108 6.84 5.73 8.84
C LYS A 108 7.27 4.48 8.05
N LEU A 109 8.45 4.53 7.45
CA LEU A 109 9.08 3.40 6.80
C LEU A 109 9.81 2.54 7.84
N ALA A 110 9.60 1.23 7.85
CA ALA A 110 10.17 0.35 8.88
C ALA A 110 11.68 0.12 8.75
N SER A 111 12.23 0.17 7.54
CA SER A 111 13.68 0.03 7.25
C SER A 111 13.98 0.47 5.82
N ALA A 112 15.22 0.26 5.35
CA ALA A 112 15.63 0.49 3.96
C ALA A 112 14.83 -0.32 2.92
N ASN A 113 14.18 -1.42 3.31
CA ASN A 113 13.49 -2.33 2.38
C ASN A 113 11.98 -2.07 2.29
N ALA A 114 11.49 -0.97 2.87
CA ALA A 114 10.12 -0.46 2.66
C ALA A 114 10.11 0.53 1.48
N ASP A 115 10.76 0.17 0.38
CA ASP A 115 11.01 1.02 -0.78
C ASP A 115 9.81 1.16 -1.71
N PHE A 116 9.96 2.09 -2.63
CA PHE A 116 9.06 2.30 -3.74
C PHE A 116 9.65 1.67 -5.01
N PRO A 117 8.82 1.12 -5.92
CA PRO A 117 9.31 0.57 -7.17
C PRO A 117 10.08 1.62 -7.98
N MET A 118 11.11 1.18 -8.69
CA MET A 118 11.92 2.02 -9.57
C MET A 118 11.04 2.71 -10.64
N ASP A 119 11.48 3.87 -11.15
CA ASP A 119 10.76 4.69 -12.16
C ASP A 119 9.36 5.19 -11.77
N SER A 120 8.95 4.96 -10.52
CA SER A 120 7.63 5.33 -10.03
C SER A 120 7.45 6.85 -9.92
N VAL A 121 6.21 7.28 -10.03
CA VAL A 121 5.83 8.68 -9.80
C VAL A 121 5.10 8.77 -8.46
N VAL A 122 5.63 9.57 -7.55
CA VAL A 122 5.02 9.83 -6.24
C VAL A 122 4.26 11.15 -6.27
N TYR A 123 2.95 11.06 -6.15
CA TYR A 123 2.04 12.19 -6.02
C TYR A 123 1.76 12.48 -4.55
N VAL A 124 1.94 13.73 -4.13
CA VAL A 124 1.71 14.18 -2.75
C VAL A 124 0.91 15.49 -2.73
N PRO A 125 0.32 15.90 -1.59
CA PRO A 125 -0.42 17.16 -1.53
C PRO A 125 0.44 18.38 -1.89
N LYS A 126 -0.21 19.42 -2.41
CA LYS A 126 0.45 20.68 -2.79
C LYS A 126 1.26 21.23 -1.61
N GLY A 127 2.50 21.62 -1.88
CA GLY A 127 3.42 22.13 -0.86
C GLY A 127 4.17 21.07 -0.03
N ARG A 128 3.87 19.77 -0.19
CA ARG A 128 4.44 18.71 0.66
C ARG A 128 5.59 17.92 0.05
N ILE A 129 5.96 18.17 -1.22
CA ILE A 129 7.06 17.44 -1.90
C ILE A 129 8.35 17.46 -1.08
N LYS A 130 8.77 18.63 -0.56
CA LYS A 130 10.00 18.76 0.24
C LYS A 130 9.94 17.91 1.52
N THR A 131 8.81 17.95 2.23
CA THR A 131 8.57 17.15 3.45
C THR A 131 8.66 15.66 3.17
N TYR A 132 8.03 15.19 2.09
CA TYR A 132 8.05 13.79 1.71
C TYR A 132 9.44 13.32 1.27
N LYS A 133 10.16 14.11 0.46
CA LYS A 133 11.53 13.80 0.07
C LYS A 133 12.43 13.67 1.29
N LYS A 134 12.40 14.63 2.23
CA LYS A 134 13.18 14.57 3.48
C LYS A 134 12.85 13.33 4.31
N ALA A 135 11.58 12.96 4.40
CA ALA A 135 11.15 11.75 5.13
C ALA A 135 11.53 10.44 4.41
N TYR A 136 11.67 10.47 3.08
CA TYR A 136 12.03 9.31 2.27
C TYR A 136 13.53 9.03 2.24
N GLN A 137 14.38 10.08 2.31
CA GLN A 137 15.84 10.03 2.12
C GLN A 137 16.48 8.74 2.69
N ARG A 138 16.91 7.86 1.76
CA ARG A 138 17.70 6.66 2.02
C ARG A 138 19.12 6.83 1.50
N LYS A 139 20.04 6.04 2.05
CA LYS A 139 21.48 6.04 1.77
C LYS A 139 21.90 5.42 0.42
N TYR A 140 20.96 4.86 -0.34
CA TYR A 140 21.22 4.30 -1.67
C TYR A 140 20.44 5.13 -2.67
N ASP A 141 21.15 5.55 -3.71
CA ASP A 141 20.83 6.64 -4.62
C ASP A 141 19.35 6.77 -4.99
N ASP A 142 18.90 8.03 -5.05
CA ASP A 142 17.58 8.52 -5.47
C ASP A 142 17.24 8.17 -6.94
N MET A 143 17.74 7.06 -7.47
CA MET A 143 17.61 6.70 -8.88
C MET A 143 16.12 6.45 -9.20
N ASP A 144 15.56 7.47 -9.85
CA ASP A 144 14.41 7.44 -10.74
C ASP A 144 13.00 7.65 -10.15
N LEU A 145 12.87 8.07 -8.89
CA LEU A 145 11.56 8.54 -8.39
C LEU A 145 11.23 9.96 -8.87
N LYS A 146 10.15 10.09 -9.65
CA LYS A 146 9.58 11.39 -10.00
C LYS A 146 8.59 11.84 -8.93
N TRP A 147 8.68 13.09 -8.49
CA TRP A 147 7.79 13.64 -7.46
C TRP A 147 6.89 14.71 -8.06
N GLU A 148 5.57 14.52 -7.95
CA GLU A 148 4.57 15.40 -8.52
C GLU A 148 3.56 15.87 -7.45
N LYS A 149 2.91 17.00 -7.72
CA LYS A 149 1.81 17.49 -6.89
C LYS A 149 0.53 16.78 -7.30
N LEU A 150 -0.32 16.46 -6.34
CA LEU A 150 -1.72 16.16 -6.61
C LEU A 150 -2.35 17.33 -7.38
N LYS A 151 -2.94 17.01 -8.52
CA LYS A 151 -3.77 17.95 -9.29
C LYS A 151 -5.11 18.14 -8.58
#